data_AF-X0QI01-F1
#
_entry.id   AF-X0QI01-F1
#
_cell.length_a   1.000
_cell.length_b   1.000
_cell.length_c   1.000
_cell.angle_alpha   90.00
_cell.angle_beta   90.00
_cell.angle_gamma   90.00
#
_symmetry.space_group_name_H-M   'P 1'
#
loop_
_entity.id
_entity.type
_entity.pdbx_description
1 polymer ?
#
loop_
_entity_poly.entity_id
_entity_poly.type
_entity_poly.pdbx_seq_one_letter_code
_entity_poly.pdbx_strand_id
1 'polypeptide(L)'
;MHVFASPNDAQNMVNKSAANKWLPVDQYVGGVEHAVMHLLYARFFHKLMRDENLVTGDEPFANLMTQGMVLAGTFYRVNADGSTTYYFAEDIDIDFNERGQPIKAILKSDGQPVTIGKIEKMSKSKNNGVDPQLTIDKYGADTVRLYTLFTAPADQTLEWSDDALKGPYNFVKKSMAHCYRPYASANGRQYQHRYA
;
A
#
# COMPACT_ATOMS: atom_id res chain seq x y z
N MET A 1 -10.85 -6.22 15.85
CA MET A 1 -10.44 -7.61 15.55
C MET A 1 -11.48 -8.61 16.04
N HIS A 2 -11.88 -8.57 17.31
CA HIS A 2 -12.81 -9.53 17.91
C HIS A 2 -14.19 -9.54 17.24
N VAL A 3 -14.72 -8.36 16.91
CA VAL A 3 -16.01 -8.20 16.21
C VAL A 3 -16.02 -8.88 14.83
N PHE A 4 -14.87 -8.99 14.14
CA PHE A 4 -14.81 -9.66 12.84
C PHE A 4 -15.09 -11.17 12.93
N ALA A 5 -14.93 -11.78 14.11
CA ALA A 5 -15.30 -13.18 14.31
C ALA A 5 -16.82 -13.39 14.26
N SER A 6 -17.61 -12.36 14.58
CA SER A 6 -19.07 -12.41 14.62
C SER A 6 -19.70 -11.05 14.28
N PRO A 7 -19.52 -10.54 13.05
CA PRO A 7 -19.86 -9.15 12.71
C PRO A 7 -21.37 -8.85 12.72
N ASN A 8 -22.19 -9.90 12.66
CA ASN A 8 -23.65 -9.81 12.61
C ASN A 8 -24.32 -10.21 13.94
N ASP A 9 -23.55 -10.35 15.03
CA ASP A 9 -24.13 -10.61 16.36
C ASP A 9 -24.72 -9.30 16.90
N ALA A 10 -26.05 -9.21 16.90
CA ALA A 10 -26.77 -8.04 17.39
C ALA A 10 -27.04 -8.08 18.90
N GLN A 11 -26.73 -9.21 19.57
CA GLN A 11 -27.08 -9.45 20.98
C GLN A 11 -25.87 -9.35 21.90
N ASN A 12 -24.68 -9.71 21.40
CA ASN A 12 -23.44 -9.70 22.18
C ASN A 12 -22.38 -8.84 21.50
N MET A 13 -21.40 -8.37 22.29
CA MET A 13 -20.24 -7.68 21.75
C MET A 13 -19.40 -8.58 20.82
N VAL A 14 -19.31 -9.88 21.14
CA VAL A 14 -18.73 -10.92 20.29
C VAL A 14 -19.34 -12.27 20.65
N ASN A 15 -19.63 -13.10 19.65
CA ASN A 15 -20.02 -14.48 19.88
C ASN A 15 -18.80 -15.28 20.36
N LYS A 16 -18.84 -15.79 21.59
CA LYS A 16 -17.70 -16.48 22.21
C LYS A 16 -17.23 -17.72 21.43
N SER A 17 -18.16 -18.51 20.90
CA SER A 17 -17.80 -19.70 20.11
C SER A 17 -17.06 -19.31 18.83
N ALA A 18 -17.52 -18.26 18.15
CA ALA A 18 -16.85 -17.73 16.98
C ALA A 18 -15.49 -17.09 17.33
N ALA A 19 -15.40 -16.37 18.44
CA ALA A 19 -14.15 -15.80 18.93
C ALA A 19 -13.11 -16.89 19.21
N ASN A 20 -13.48 -17.96 19.92
CA ASN A 20 -12.57 -19.06 20.23
C ASN A 20 -12.14 -19.86 18.99
N LYS A 21 -12.92 -19.81 17.90
CA LYS A 21 -12.56 -20.44 16.63
C LYS A 21 -11.51 -19.63 15.86
N TRP A 22 -11.61 -18.30 15.89
CA TRP A 22 -10.82 -17.40 15.03
C TRP A 22 -9.71 -16.65 15.76
N LEU A 23 -9.69 -16.67 17.09
CA LEU A 23 -8.67 -16.02 17.91
C LEU A 23 -7.75 -17.06 18.56
N PRO A 24 -6.47 -16.72 18.77
CA PRO A 24 -5.82 -15.45 18.41
C PRO A 24 -5.66 -15.29 16.90
N VAL A 25 -5.45 -14.06 16.45
CA VAL A 25 -5.08 -13.82 15.04
C VAL A 25 -3.68 -14.38 14.82
N ASP A 26 -3.54 -15.31 13.89
CA ASP A 26 -2.25 -15.99 13.64
C ASP A 26 -1.15 -15.03 13.19
N GLN A 27 -1.49 -14.12 12.27
CA GLN A 27 -0.56 -13.12 11.74
C GLN A 27 -1.25 -11.76 11.65
N TYR A 28 -0.77 -10.80 12.43
CA TYR A 28 -1.14 -9.40 12.29
C TYR A 28 -0.09 -8.67 11.47
N VAL A 29 -0.53 -7.86 10.49
CA VAL A 29 0.32 -7.04 9.62
C VAL A 29 -0.11 -5.59 9.79
N GLY A 30 0.82 -4.73 10.21
CA GLY A 30 0.53 -3.31 10.44
C GLY A 30 1.80 -2.49 10.56
N GLY A 31 1.78 -1.23 10.18
CA GLY A 31 2.98 -0.39 10.19
C GLY A 31 3.51 -0.15 11.60
N VAL A 32 4.82 0.05 11.72
CA VAL A 32 5.50 0.27 13.01
C VAL A 32 4.96 1.49 13.77
N GLU A 33 4.32 2.44 13.08
CA GLU A 33 3.65 3.60 13.70
C GLU A 33 2.58 3.21 14.73
N HIS A 34 2.05 1.99 14.65
CA HIS A 34 1.01 1.48 15.53
C HIS A 34 1.55 0.72 16.75
N ALA A 35 2.87 0.58 16.87
CA ALA A 35 3.50 -0.32 17.85
C ALA A 35 3.20 0.03 19.31
N VAL A 36 3.07 1.31 19.65
CA VAL A 36 2.88 1.74 21.05
C VAL A 36 1.41 1.93 21.41
N MET A 37 0.63 2.73 20.68
CA MET A 37 -0.75 3.01 21.10
C MET A 37 -1.71 1.89 20.71
N HIS A 38 -1.91 1.68 19.41
CA HIS A 38 -2.90 0.74 18.90
C HIS A 38 -2.64 -0.70 19.36
N LEU A 39 -1.40 -1.19 19.27
CA LEU A 39 -1.10 -2.56 19.71
C LEU A 39 -1.22 -2.74 21.22
N LEU A 40 -0.83 -1.73 22.03
CA LEU A 40 -1.03 -1.80 23.48
C LEU A 40 -2.53 -1.81 23.82
N TYR A 41 -3.32 -0.97 23.17
CA TYR A 41 -4.77 -0.95 23.36
C TYR A 41 -5.41 -2.26 22.92
N ALA A 42 -5.01 -2.84 21.79
CA ALA A 42 -5.51 -4.14 21.37
C ALA A 42 -5.22 -5.24 22.41
N ARG A 43 -4.02 -5.26 22.99
CA ARG A 43 -3.66 -6.19 24.07
C ARG A 43 -4.46 -5.94 25.34
N PHE A 44 -4.59 -4.67 25.75
CA PHE A 44 -5.38 -4.28 26.91
C PHE A 44 -6.85 -4.72 26.78
N PHE A 45 -7.50 -4.37 25.66
CA PHE A 45 -8.89 -4.75 25.41
C PHE A 45 -9.06 -6.27 25.30
N HIS A 46 -8.10 -7.00 24.71
CA HIS A 46 -8.17 -8.45 24.67
C HIS A 46 -8.16 -9.06 26.07
N LYS A 47 -7.29 -8.57 26.97
CA LYS A 47 -7.24 -9.03 28.37
C LYS A 47 -8.51 -8.67 29.13
N LEU A 48 -9.04 -7.45 28.94
CA LEU A 48 -10.33 -7.06 29.52
C LEU A 48 -11.46 -8.00 29.05
N MET A 49 -11.52 -8.30 27.75
CA MET A 49 -12.52 -9.22 27.20
C MET A 49 -12.36 -10.65 27.70
N ARG A 50 -11.12 -11.10 27.96
CA ARG A 50 -10.83 -12.38 28.59
C ARG A 50 -11.34 -12.40 30.03
N ASP A 51 -11.11 -11.32 30.79
CA ASP A 51 -11.53 -11.20 32.18
C ASP A 51 -13.07 -11.16 32.30
N GLU A 52 -13.75 -10.57 31.31
CA GLU A 52 -15.21 -10.62 31.13
C GLU A 52 -15.71 -11.93 30.47
N ASN A 53 -14.83 -12.93 30.33
CA ASN A 53 -15.12 -14.26 29.81
C ASN A 53 -15.72 -14.28 28.38
N LEU A 54 -15.44 -13.25 27.57
CA LEU A 54 -15.89 -13.11 26.19
C LEU A 54 -14.97 -13.80 25.18
N VAL A 55 -13.69 -13.95 25.52
CA VAL A 55 -12.68 -14.65 24.71
C VAL A 55 -11.78 -15.53 25.57
N THR A 56 -11.07 -16.46 24.93
CA THR A 56 -10.01 -17.26 25.56
C THR A 56 -8.62 -16.85 25.08
N GLY A 57 -7.62 -17.06 25.92
CA GLY A 57 -6.23 -16.70 25.63
C GLY A 57 -5.83 -15.34 26.18
N ASP A 58 -4.52 -15.11 26.24
CA ASP A 58 -3.96 -13.92 26.90
C ASP A 58 -3.58 -12.81 25.92
N GLU A 59 -3.33 -13.15 24.65
CA GLU A 59 -2.82 -12.22 23.66
C GLU A 59 -3.66 -12.27 22.36
N PRO A 60 -3.92 -11.10 21.76
CA PRO A 60 -4.74 -11.00 20.54
C PRO A 60 -4.07 -11.54 19.28
N PHE A 61 -2.74 -11.54 19.21
CA PHE A 61 -1.95 -11.83 18.01
C PHE A 61 -0.86 -12.85 18.34
N ALA A 62 -0.77 -13.94 17.57
CA ALA A 62 0.33 -14.90 17.72
C ALA A 62 1.62 -14.38 17.09
N ASN A 63 1.53 -13.76 15.91
CA ASN A 63 2.65 -13.14 15.21
C ASN A 63 2.32 -11.70 14.80
N LEU A 64 3.35 -10.86 14.77
CA LEU A 64 3.31 -9.47 14.31
C LEU A 64 4.37 -9.27 13.23
N MET A 65 3.97 -8.79 12.07
CA MET A 65 4.88 -8.32 11.02
C MET A 65 4.66 -6.82 10.84
N THR A 66 5.70 -6.04 11.12
CA THR A 66 5.65 -4.59 10.91
C THR A 66 6.12 -4.26 9.52
N GLN A 67 5.21 -3.92 8.60
CA GLN A 67 5.64 -3.60 7.25
C GLN A 67 6.44 -2.28 7.20
N GLY A 68 7.37 -2.19 6.26
CA GLY A 68 8.07 -0.96 5.95
C GLY A 68 7.17 0.10 5.33
N MET A 69 7.68 1.33 5.31
CA MET A 69 6.94 2.49 4.78
C MET A 69 7.08 2.57 3.26
N VAL A 70 6.00 2.98 2.59
CA VAL A 70 6.07 3.44 1.21
C VAL A 70 6.44 4.93 1.21
N LEU A 71 7.48 5.27 0.47
CA LEU A 71 8.04 6.62 0.39
C LEU A 71 7.80 7.23 -0.99
N ALA A 72 7.61 8.54 -1.03
CA ALA A 72 7.57 9.33 -2.26
C ALA A 72 8.10 10.75 -2.00
N GLY A 73 8.57 11.38 -3.07
CA GLY A 73 9.01 12.78 -3.04
C GLY A 73 7.86 13.73 -2.71
N THR A 74 8.18 14.84 -2.03
CA THR A 74 7.22 15.90 -1.72
C THR A 74 7.48 17.14 -2.59
N PHE A 75 6.43 17.88 -2.91
CA PHE A 75 6.51 19.15 -3.63
C PHE A 75 5.71 20.19 -2.88
N TYR A 76 6.31 21.35 -2.59
CA TYR A 76 5.65 22.33 -1.73
C TYR A 76 6.09 23.78 -1.96
N ARG A 77 5.31 24.71 -1.40
CA ARG A 77 5.68 26.13 -1.25
C ARG A 77 5.46 26.56 0.19
N VAL A 78 6.30 27.45 0.68
CA VAL A 78 6.14 28.10 1.98
C VAL A 78 5.36 29.40 1.79
N ASN A 79 4.25 29.52 2.49
CA ASN A 79 3.39 30.70 2.46
C ASN A 79 3.99 31.82 3.33
N ALA A 80 3.49 33.05 3.16
CA ALA A 80 4.00 34.20 3.92
C ALA A 80 3.81 34.09 5.45
N ASP A 81 2.84 33.29 5.89
CA ASP A 81 2.56 33.00 7.30
C ASP A 81 3.45 31.86 7.87
N GLY A 82 4.35 31.30 7.07
CA GLY A 82 5.21 30.18 7.42
C GLY A 82 4.57 28.80 7.29
N SER A 83 3.28 28.71 6.93
CA SER A 83 2.63 27.44 6.62
C SER A 83 3.15 26.86 5.30
N THR A 84 3.08 25.54 5.14
CA THR A 84 3.54 24.86 3.93
C THR A 84 2.35 24.30 3.15
N THR A 85 2.24 24.69 1.88
CA THR A 85 1.29 24.12 0.93
C THR A 85 1.97 23.01 0.15
N TYR A 86 1.46 21.78 0.27
CA TYR A 86 1.95 20.62 -0.47
C TYR A 86 1.11 20.38 -1.72
N TYR A 87 1.74 19.89 -2.78
CA TYR A 87 1.13 19.62 -4.08
C TYR A 87 1.34 18.16 -4.48
N PHE A 88 0.37 17.58 -5.20
CA PHE A 88 0.51 16.22 -5.73
C PHE A 88 1.52 16.20 -6.87
N ALA A 89 2.29 15.11 -6.96
CA ALA A 89 3.27 14.94 -8.03
C ALA A 89 2.63 15.01 -9.43
N GLU A 90 1.38 14.56 -9.58
CA GLU A 90 0.62 14.62 -10.83
C GLU A 90 0.29 16.06 -11.28
N ASP A 91 0.28 17.03 -10.36
CA ASP A 91 0.06 18.45 -10.65
C ASP A 91 1.35 19.20 -10.99
N ILE A 92 2.50 18.53 -10.95
CA ILE A 92 3.83 19.13 -11.15
C ILE A 92 4.44 18.67 -12.47
N ASP A 93 4.97 19.61 -13.24
CA ASP A 93 5.92 19.32 -14.32
C ASP A 93 7.34 19.27 -13.73
N ILE A 94 7.95 18.09 -13.79
CA ILE A 94 9.25 17.80 -13.18
C ILE A 94 10.29 17.57 -14.27
N ASP A 95 11.34 18.39 -14.28
CA ASP A 95 12.52 18.14 -15.10
C ASP A 95 13.54 17.32 -14.30
N PHE A 96 14.08 16.29 -14.95
CA PHE A 96 15.11 15.41 -14.40
C PHE A 96 16.46 15.64 -15.08
N ASN A 97 17.55 15.45 -14.34
CA ASN A 97 18.89 15.41 -14.93
C ASN A 97 19.19 14.04 -15.56
N GLU A 98 20.38 13.90 -16.18
CA GLU A 98 20.84 12.65 -16.79
C GLU A 98 20.93 11.45 -15.83
N ARG A 99 20.96 11.72 -14.52
CA ARG A 99 20.98 10.70 -13.46
C ARG A 99 19.58 10.38 -12.92
N GLY A 100 18.52 10.95 -13.51
CA GLY A 100 17.14 10.75 -13.07
C GLY A 100 16.77 11.49 -11.79
N GLN A 101 17.56 12.47 -11.36
CA GLN A 101 17.24 13.27 -10.18
C GLN A 101 16.42 14.51 -10.58
N PRO A 102 15.35 14.85 -9.85
CA PRO A 102 14.54 16.02 -10.14
C PRO A 102 15.35 17.30 -9.87
N ILE A 103 15.43 18.18 -10.86
CA ILE A 103 16.20 19.44 -10.78
C ILE A 103 15.32 20.68 -10.84
N LYS A 104 14.12 20.56 -11.41
CA LYS A 104 13.15 21.65 -11.54
C LYS A 104 11.75 21.09 -11.39
N ALA A 105 10.90 21.83 -10.72
CA ALA A 105 9.50 21.46 -10.51
C ALA A 105 8.63 22.72 -10.65
N ILE A 106 7.64 22.66 -11.54
CA ILE A 106 6.70 23.75 -11.81
C ILE A 106 5.28 23.25 -11.58
N LEU A 107 4.46 24.00 -10.86
CA LEU A 107 3.05 23.68 -10.72
C LEU A 107 2.30 23.98 -12.02
N LYS A 108 1.57 22.99 -12.55
CA LYS A 108 0.87 23.10 -13.84
C LYS A 108 -0.21 24.18 -13.86
N SER A 109 -0.86 24.43 -12.73
CA SER A 109 -2.00 25.35 -12.65
C SER A 109 -1.63 26.83 -12.76
N ASP A 110 -0.45 27.23 -12.28
CA ASP A 110 -0.01 28.63 -12.27
C ASP A 110 1.34 28.89 -12.95
N GLY A 111 2.04 27.83 -13.39
CA GLY A 111 3.33 27.93 -14.05
C GLY A 111 4.47 28.42 -13.14
N GLN A 112 4.26 28.48 -11.83
CA GLN A 112 5.25 28.97 -10.87
C GLN A 112 6.07 27.81 -10.27
N PRO A 113 7.32 28.06 -9.85
CA PRO A 113 8.17 27.02 -9.28
C PRO A 113 7.62 26.48 -7.96
N VAL A 114 7.84 25.20 -7.70
CA VAL A 114 7.63 24.57 -6.39
C VAL A 114 8.97 24.04 -5.86
N THR A 115 9.08 23.93 -4.53
CA THR A 115 10.25 23.34 -3.89
C THR A 115 10.17 21.82 -3.97
N ILE A 116 11.24 21.19 -4.45
CA ILE A 116 11.42 19.74 -4.40
C ILE A 116 11.86 19.38 -2.98
N GLY A 117 11.01 18.66 -2.27
CA GLY A 117 11.27 18.18 -0.92
C GLY A 117 12.02 16.85 -0.90
N LYS A 118 12.12 16.28 0.30
CA LYS A 118 12.77 14.98 0.52
C LYS A 118 11.83 13.84 0.15
N ILE A 119 12.43 12.67 -0.11
CA ILE A 119 11.69 11.42 -0.15
C ILE A 119 11.30 11.07 1.29
N GLU A 120 10.01 10.90 1.53
CA GLU A 120 9.49 10.61 2.86
C GLU A 120 8.19 9.81 2.80
N LYS A 121 7.73 9.32 3.96
CA LYS A 121 6.52 8.51 4.09
C LYS A 121 5.35 9.18 3.36
N MET A 122 4.64 8.39 2.54
CA MET A 122 3.39 8.82 1.94
C MET A 122 2.36 9.21 3.01
N SER A 123 1.76 10.38 2.87
CA SER A 123 0.75 10.88 3.80
C SER A 123 -0.19 11.86 3.13
N LYS A 124 -1.45 11.87 3.58
CA LYS A 124 -2.48 12.82 3.10
C LYS A 124 -2.07 14.28 3.32
N SER A 125 -1.41 14.58 4.44
CA SER A 125 -1.00 15.95 4.78
C SER A 125 0.12 16.52 3.88
N LYS A 126 0.85 15.66 3.17
CA LYS A 126 1.97 16.07 2.30
C LYS A 126 1.65 15.93 0.81
N ASN A 127 0.44 15.52 0.47
CA ASN A 127 0.00 15.27 -0.91
C ASN A 127 1.01 14.44 -1.74
N ASN A 128 1.76 13.54 -1.10
CA ASN A 128 2.73 12.67 -1.77
C ASN A 128 2.23 11.22 -1.89
N GLY A 129 0.97 10.98 -1.56
CA GLY A 129 0.34 9.68 -1.79
C GLY A 129 0.11 9.47 -3.27
N VAL A 130 0.41 8.26 -3.75
CA VAL A 130 0.07 7.83 -5.11
C VAL A 130 -1.24 7.07 -5.05
N ASP A 131 -2.21 7.44 -5.89
CA ASP A 131 -3.45 6.70 -6.02
C ASP A 131 -3.17 5.37 -6.75
N PRO A 132 -3.31 4.21 -6.08
CA PRO A 132 -3.08 2.92 -6.72
C PRO A 132 -4.05 2.69 -7.89
N GLN A 133 -5.25 3.29 -7.89
CA GLN A 133 -6.25 3.05 -8.94
C GLN A 133 -5.72 3.45 -10.32
N LEU A 134 -5.02 4.58 -10.43
CA LEU A 134 -4.42 5.02 -11.69
C LEU A 134 -3.42 4.00 -12.24
N THR A 135 -2.62 3.40 -11.36
CA THR A 135 -1.64 2.37 -11.76
C THR A 135 -2.30 1.02 -12.08
N ILE A 136 -3.39 0.68 -11.37
CA ILE A 136 -4.18 -0.52 -11.65
C ILE A 136 -4.86 -0.40 -13.00
N ASP A 137 -5.44 0.76 -13.32
CA ASP A 137 -6.10 0.99 -14.61
C ASP A 137 -5.11 0.89 -15.77
N LYS A 138 -3.88 1.37 -15.56
CA LYS A 138 -2.81 1.36 -16.59
C LYS A 138 -2.11 0.01 -16.75
N TYR A 139 -1.83 -0.69 -15.66
CA TYR A 139 -0.94 -1.87 -15.66
C TYR A 139 -1.60 -3.16 -15.17
N GLY A 140 -2.81 -3.08 -14.61
CA GLY A 140 -3.52 -4.19 -13.99
C GLY A 140 -3.09 -4.45 -12.55
N ALA A 141 -4.02 -4.97 -11.73
CA ALA A 141 -3.80 -5.22 -10.31
C ALA A 141 -2.64 -6.18 -10.03
N ASP A 142 -2.44 -7.22 -10.85
CA ASP A 142 -1.36 -8.19 -10.66
C ASP A 142 0.02 -7.56 -10.84
N THR A 143 0.16 -6.62 -11.77
CA THR A 143 1.40 -5.87 -11.96
C THR A 143 1.74 -5.06 -10.72
N VAL A 144 0.74 -4.35 -10.18
CA VAL A 144 0.92 -3.51 -8.98
C VAL A 144 1.26 -4.37 -7.77
N ARG A 145 0.56 -5.50 -7.57
CA ARG A 145 0.86 -6.46 -6.50
C ARG A 145 2.26 -7.03 -6.62
N LEU A 146 2.65 -7.45 -7.82
CA LEU A 146 3.98 -8.01 -8.08
C LEU A 146 5.06 -6.95 -7.84
N TYR A 147 4.85 -5.72 -8.29
CA TYR A 147 5.75 -4.60 -8.02
C TYR A 147 5.94 -4.40 -6.52
N THR A 148 4.86 -4.27 -5.74
CA THR A 148 4.93 -4.07 -4.29
C THR A 148 5.66 -5.20 -3.58
N LEU A 149 5.40 -6.46 -3.97
CA LEU A 149 6.00 -7.64 -3.33
C LEU A 149 7.45 -7.91 -3.75
N PHE A 150 7.88 -7.39 -4.90
CA PHE A 150 9.22 -7.66 -5.46
C PHE A 150 10.23 -6.53 -5.21
N THR A 151 9.76 -5.31 -4.96
CA THR A 151 10.63 -4.11 -4.87
C THR A 151 11.42 -4.06 -3.57
N ALA A 152 10.85 -4.52 -2.46
CA ALA A 152 11.52 -4.58 -1.17
C ALA A 152 10.96 -5.73 -0.32
N PRO A 153 11.75 -6.28 0.63
CA PRO A 153 11.22 -7.12 1.70
C PRO A 153 10.09 -6.42 2.45
N ALA A 154 9.13 -7.19 2.97
CA ALA A 154 7.90 -6.64 3.55
C ALA A 154 8.14 -5.69 4.74
N ASP A 155 9.23 -5.89 5.49
CA ASP A 155 9.64 -5.09 6.65
C ASP A 155 10.55 -3.89 6.30
N GLN A 156 10.93 -3.73 5.03
CA GLN A 156 11.80 -2.65 4.56
C GLN A 156 11.02 -1.56 3.83
N THR A 157 11.58 -0.34 3.86
CA THR A 157 10.98 0.79 3.15
C THR A 157 11.03 0.60 1.65
N LEU A 158 9.92 0.95 0.98
CA LEU A 158 9.79 0.91 -0.47
C LEU A 158 9.72 2.34 -1.00
N GLU A 159 10.66 2.72 -1.86
CA GLU A 159 10.58 3.98 -2.62
C GLU A 159 9.71 3.76 -3.86
N TRP A 160 8.60 4.49 -3.94
CA TRP A 160 7.66 4.34 -5.05
C TRP A 160 8.20 4.94 -6.34
N SER A 161 8.11 4.19 -7.44
CA SER A 161 8.51 4.63 -8.78
C SER A 161 7.57 4.06 -9.84
N ASP A 162 6.84 4.94 -10.54
CA ASP A 162 5.93 4.56 -11.62
C ASP A 162 6.67 3.87 -12.78
N ASP A 163 7.89 4.29 -13.07
CA ASP A 163 8.70 3.69 -14.12
C ASP A 163 9.11 2.26 -13.81
N ALA A 164 9.28 1.93 -12.53
CA ALA A 164 9.64 0.59 -12.09
C ALA A 164 8.51 -0.44 -12.33
N LEU A 165 7.24 -0.02 -12.48
CA LEU A 165 6.13 -0.92 -12.81
C LEU A 165 6.26 -1.57 -14.19
N LYS A 166 7.03 -0.98 -15.12
CA LYS A 166 7.26 -1.55 -16.46
C LYS A 166 7.89 -2.95 -16.40
N GLY A 167 8.75 -3.21 -15.41
CA GLY A 167 9.39 -4.51 -15.21
C GLY A 167 8.38 -5.62 -14.90
N PRO A 168 7.66 -5.53 -13.77
CA PRO A 168 6.57 -6.44 -13.41
C PRO A 168 5.51 -6.58 -14.51
N TYR A 169 5.13 -5.48 -15.18
CA TYR A 169 4.17 -5.50 -16.28
C TYR A 169 4.64 -6.42 -17.43
N ASN A 170 5.88 -6.24 -17.88
CA ASN A 170 6.47 -7.04 -18.93
C ASN A 170 6.63 -8.50 -18.51
N PHE A 171 6.94 -8.77 -17.24
CA PHE A 171 7.01 -10.12 -16.69
C PHE A 171 5.66 -10.84 -16.76
N VAL A 172 4.57 -10.19 -16.33
CA VAL A 172 3.21 -10.75 -16.40
C VAL A 172 2.82 -11.02 -17.86
N LYS A 173 3.06 -10.05 -18.76
CA LYS A 173 2.78 -10.18 -20.20
C LYS A 173 3.54 -11.35 -20.83
N LYS A 174 4.82 -11.51 -20.49
CA LYS A 174 5.67 -12.61 -20.99
C LYS A 174 5.21 -13.97 -20.45
N SER A 175 4.87 -14.03 -19.15
CA SER A 175 4.36 -15.25 -18.52
C SER A 175 3.05 -15.71 -19.17
N MET A 176 2.14 -14.78 -19.43
CA MET A 176 0.90 -15.07 -20.15
C MET A 176 1.19 -15.58 -21.57
N ALA A 177 2.05 -14.90 -22.34
CA ALA A 177 2.40 -15.34 -23.69
C ALA A 177 3.00 -16.77 -23.71
N HIS A 178 3.81 -17.12 -22.70
CA HIS A 178 4.35 -18.48 -22.57
C HIS A 178 3.25 -19.53 -22.33
N CYS A 179 2.30 -19.25 -21.44
CA CYS A 179 1.16 -20.15 -21.17
C CYS A 179 0.21 -20.31 -22.38
N TYR A 180 0.00 -19.24 -23.15
CA TYR A 180 -0.93 -19.27 -24.29
C TYR A 180 -0.34 -19.88 -25.58
N ARG A 181 0.99 -19.88 -25.75
CA ARG A 181 1.64 -20.38 -26.98
C ARG A 181 1.30 -21.85 -27.30
N PRO A 182 1.33 -22.80 -26.33
CA PRO A 182 0.91 -24.18 -26.58
C PRO A 182 -0.59 -24.31 -26.89
N TYR A 183 -1.43 -23.50 -26.24
CA TYR A 183 -2.88 -23.51 -26.43
C TYR A 183 -3.30 -23.00 -27.82
N ALA A 184 -2.62 -21.96 -28.31
CA ALA A 184 -2.82 -21.40 -29.64
C ALA A 184 -2.40 -22.38 -30.75
N SER A 185 -1.25 -23.05 -30.58
CA SER A 185 -0.77 -24.07 -31.53
C SER A 185 -1.66 -25.32 -31.58
N ALA A 186 -2.23 -25.73 -30.44
CA ALA A 186 -3.12 -26.89 -30.37
C ALA A 186 -4.50 -26.64 -31.01
N ASN A 187 -4.95 -25.38 -31.07
CA ASN A 187 -6.30 -25.01 -31.54
C ASN A 187 -6.31 -24.19 -32.84
N GLY A 188 -5.17 -24.05 -33.53
CA GLY A 188 -5.07 -23.32 -34.81
C GLY A 188 -5.43 -21.83 -34.74
N ARG A 189 -5.41 -21.21 -33.55
CA ARG A 189 -5.74 -19.79 -33.36
C ARG A 189 -4.47 -18.95 -33.33
N GLN A 190 -4.38 -17.89 -34.14
CA GLN A 190 -3.29 -16.91 -34.02
C GLN A 190 -3.45 -16.09 -32.74
N TYR A 191 -2.35 -15.86 -32.03
CA TYR A 191 -2.31 -15.01 -30.84
C TYR A 191 -2.54 -13.56 -31.25
N GLN A 192 -3.75 -13.03 -30.99
CA GLN A 192 -4.02 -11.60 -31.09
C GLN A 192 -3.89 -10.98 -29.70
N HIS A 193 -2.96 -10.04 -29.56
CA HIS A 193 -2.83 -9.20 -28.37
C HIS A 193 -4.11 -8.35 -28.22
N ARG A 194 -5.09 -8.83 -27.44
CA ARG A 194 -6.30 -8.06 -27.11
C ARG A 194 -6.23 -7.47 -25.71
N TYR A 195 -5.20 -6.69 -25.40
CA TYR A 195 -5.22 -5.79 -24.25
C TYR A 195 -4.30 -4.61 -24.58
N ALA A 196 -4.92 -3.48 -24.90
CA ALA A 196 -4.35 -2.13 -24.96
C ALA A 196 -5.19 -1.26 -24.02
#